data_AF-A0A350YWJ8-F1
#
_entry.id   AF-A0A350YWJ8-F1
#
_cell.length_a   1.000
_cell.length_b   1.000
_cell.length_c   1.000
_cell.angle_alpha   90.00
_cell.angle_beta   90.00
_cell.angle_gamma   90.00
#
_symmetry.space_group_name_H-M   'P 1'
#
loop_
_entity.id
_entity.type
_entity.pdbx_description
1 polymer ?
#
loop_
_entity_poly.entity_id
_entity_poly.type
_entity_poly.pdbx_seq_one_letter_code
_entity_poly.pdbx_strand_id
1 'polypeptide(L)'
;MKIILILGAGLSSHRLISYLEDEARIHNWRIRVGDRDLDIAREKITHPTEVFEFNIQNSVQLEREVKSATLVISMLPARFHPEVARVCLKERKSMMTASYESPEIRQMEKEVQKKGLLFLNEIGLDPGIDHMSAMQVIERIRNEGHSLTGFESFTGGLVAPESDNNPWHYKFTWNPTNVVLAGWPGPAQFIQCGKIKYIPYSRLFRRIEYMDIEGFGKFEGYANRDSLKYIEKYNLQRVPTVYRGTLRRPGFSKAWDIFVQL
;
A
#
# COMPACT_ATOMS: atom_id res chain seq x y z
N MET A 1 20.13 -23.33 -0.51
CA MET A 1 19.99 -22.09 0.30
C MET A 1 18.94 -21.21 -0.37
N LYS A 2 17.96 -20.69 0.38
CA LYS A 2 16.90 -19.84 -0.19
C LYS A 2 17.40 -18.40 -0.32
N ILE A 3 17.07 -17.75 -1.44
CA ILE A 3 17.45 -16.35 -1.71
C ILE A 3 16.19 -15.50 -1.73
N ILE A 4 16.14 -14.47 -0.89
CA ILE A 4 15.10 -13.44 -0.92
C ILE A 4 15.69 -12.21 -1.62
N LEU A 5 15.11 -11.85 -2.76
CA LEU A 5 15.50 -10.70 -3.56
C LEU A 5 14.55 -9.53 -3.27
N ILE A 6 15.09 -8.43 -2.76
CA ILE A 6 14.34 -7.19 -2.51
C ILE A 6 14.73 -6.19 -3.59
N LEU A 7 13.75 -5.72 -4.36
CA LEU A 7 13.96 -4.68 -5.39
C LEU A 7 13.42 -3.35 -4.87
N GLY A 8 14.32 -2.40 -4.63
CA GLY A 8 14.05 -1.10 -4.04
C GLY A 8 14.34 -1.07 -2.54
N ALA A 9 15.17 -0.12 -2.14
CA ALA A 9 15.56 0.19 -0.77
C ALA A 9 15.01 1.57 -0.34
N GLY A 10 13.80 1.94 -0.76
CA GLY A 10 13.16 3.22 -0.39
C GLY A 10 12.84 3.34 1.11
N LEU A 11 12.18 4.43 1.53
CA LEU A 11 11.87 4.70 2.95
C LEU A 11 11.13 3.53 3.63
N SER A 12 10.16 2.92 2.94
CA SER A 12 9.33 1.84 3.48
C SER A 12 10.03 0.47 3.56
N SER A 13 11.24 0.32 3.04
CA SER A 13 11.95 -0.96 3.00
C SER A 13 12.73 -1.30 4.27
N HIS A 14 13.09 -0.29 5.08
CA HIS A 14 14.03 -0.48 6.20
C HIS A 14 13.54 -1.51 7.22
N ARG A 15 12.27 -1.41 7.65
CA ARG A 15 11.69 -2.37 8.61
C ARG A 15 11.53 -3.77 8.01
N LEU A 16 11.20 -3.86 6.73
CA LEU A 16 11.13 -5.13 6.02
C LEU A 16 12.49 -5.83 5.98
N ILE A 17 13.55 -5.10 5.61
CA ILE A 17 14.92 -5.62 5.53
C ILE A 17 15.37 -6.10 6.91
N SER A 18 15.26 -5.26 7.94
CA SER A 18 15.64 -5.61 9.31
C SER A 18 14.89 -6.85 9.82
N TYR A 19 13.58 -6.95 9.59
CA TYR A 19 12.81 -8.14 9.97
C TYR A 19 13.31 -9.40 9.25
N LEU A 20 13.53 -9.31 7.93
CA LEU A 20 14.01 -10.44 7.16
C LEU A 20 15.43 -10.86 7.57
N GLU A 21 16.29 -9.93 7.98
CA GLU A 21 17.63 -10.22 8.50
C GLU A 21 17.60 -10.99 9.82
N ASP A 22 16.65 -10.70 10.70
CA ASP A 22 16.41 -11.48 11.91
C ASP A 22 15.94 -12.91 11.55
N GLU A 23 14.97 -13.02 10.66
CA GLU A 23 14.44 -14.32 10.20
C GLU A 23 15.47 -15.15 9.41
N ALA A 24 16.32 -14.48 8.63
CA ALA A 24 17.35 -15.13 7.82
C ALA A 24 18.40 -15.84 8.68
N ARG A 25 18.69 -15.33 9.89
CA ARG A 25 19.59 -16.00 10.85
C ARG A 25 19.00 -17.31 11.37
N ILE A 26 17.69 -17.37 11.52
CA ILE A 26 16.97 -18.57 12.01
C ILE A 26 16.80 -19.58 10.88
N HIS A 27 16.44 -19.11 9.69
CA HIS A 27 16.03 -19.96 8.57
C HIS A 27 17.12 -20.18 7.50
N ASN A 28 18.33 -19.67 7.72
CA ASN A 28 19.47 -19.75 6.81
C ASN A 28 19.12 -19.23 5.39
N TRP A 29 18.53 -18.04 5.34
CA TRP A 29 18.22 -17.34 4.09
C TRP A 29 19.36 -16.40 3.71
N ARG A 30 19.54 -16.20 2.40
CA ARG A 30 20.40 -15.15 1.87
C ARG A 30 19.53 -14.02 1.34
N ILE A 31 19.78 -12.80 1.81
CA ILE A 31 19.05 -11.61 1.39
C ILE A 31 19.91 -10.83 0.40
N ARG A 32 19.31 -10.40 -0.70
CA ARG A 32 19.94 -9.52 -1.69
C ARG A 32 19.03 -8.33 -1.94
N VAL A 33 19.56 -7.12 -1.75
CA VAL A 33 18.84 -5.86 -1.91
C VAL A 33 19.39 -5.12 -3.12
N GLY A 34 18.53 -4.87 -4.10
CA GLY A 34 18.87 -4.09 -5.29
C GLY A 34 18.27 -2.70 -5.20
N ASP A 35 19.09 -1.67 -5.32
CA ASP A 35 18.63 -0.29 -5.52
C ASP A 35 19.51 0.42 -6.55
N ARG A 36 18.99 1.47 -7.18
CA ARG A 36 19.78 2.32 -8.07
C ARG A 36 20.81 3.12 -7.27
N ASP A 37 20.47 3.49 -6.05
CA ASP A 37 21.37 4.15 -5.10
C ASP A 37 21.89 3.13 -4.08
N LEU A 38 23.15 2.74 -4.26
CA LEU A 38 23.81 1.77 -3.40
C LEU A 38 23.95 2.26 -1.95
N ASP A 39 24.11 3.56 -1.74
CA ASP A 39 24.38 4.10 -0.42
C ASP A 39 23.10 4.08 0.44
N ILE A 40 21.96 4.43 -0.16
CA ILE A 40 20.63 4.28 0.48
C ILE A 40 20.37 2.83 0.90
N ALA A 41 20.78 1.86 0.08
CA ALA A 41 20.62 0.44 0.41
C ALA A 41 21.59 -0.01 1.51
N ARG A 42 22.86 0.42 1.45
CA ARG A 42 23.88 0.10 2.46
C ARG A 42 23.54 0.64 3.84
N GLU A 43 22.94 1.82 3.93
CA GLU A 43 22.49 2.42 5.20
C GLU A 43 21.41 1.58 5.92
N LYS A 44 20.74 0.65 5.23
CA LYS A 44 19.57 -0.08 5.74
C LYS A 44 19.82 -1.55 6.01
N ILE A 45 21.00 -2.07 5.66
CA ILE A 45 21.33 -3.49 5.76
C ILE A 45 22.37 -3.76 6.84
N THR A 46 22.40 -5.00 7.30
CA THR A 46 23.47 -5.54 8.14
C THR A 46 24.10 -6.77 7.49
N HIS A 47 25.36 -7.06 7.81
CA HIS A 47 26.01 -8.27 7.30
C HIS A 47 25.31 -9.54 7.84
N PRO A 48 25.02 -10.58 7.03
CA PRO A 48 25.56 -10.86 5.69
C PRO A 48 24.68 -10.48 4.49
N THR A 49 23.71 -9.57 4.64
CA THR A 49 22.88 -9.10 3.52
C THR A 49 23.74 -8.45 2.43
N GLU A 50 23.43 -8.78 1.17
CA GLU A 50 24.14 -8.23 0.02
C GLU A 50 23.38 -7.07 -0.60
N VAL A 51 24.13 -6.07 -1.05
CA VAL A 51 23.60 -4.95 -1.83
C VAL A 51 24.21 -4.97 -3.22
N PHE A 52 23.42 -4.64 -4.23
CA PHE A 52 23.89 -4.49 -5.60
C PHE A 52 23.16 -3.36 -6.33
N GLU A 53 23.80 -2.78 -7.35
CA GLU A 53 23.19 -1.73 -8.15
C GLU A 53 22.13 -2.36 -9.04
N PHE A 54 20.92 -1.85 -8.99
CA PHE A 54 19.80 -2.38 -9.74
C PHE A 54 19.11 -1.29 -10.56
N ASN A 55 19.00 -1.53 -11.86
CA ASN A 55 18.18 -0.71 -12.75
C ASN A 55 17.06 -1.54 -13.35
N ILE A 56 15.80 -1.20 -13.02
CA ILE A 56 14.61 -1.88 -13.56
C ILE A 56 14.56 -1.86 -15.10
N GLN A 57 15.15 -0.83 -15.73
CA GLN A 57 15.18 -0.73 -17.20
C GLN A 57 16.18 -1.70 -17.85
N ASN A 58 17.06 -2.34 -17.08
CA ASN A 58 17.96 -3.37 -17.56
C ASN A 58 17.29 -4.75 -17.45
N SER A 59 16.57 -5.13 -18.50
CA SER A 59 15.83 -6.39 -18.56
C SER A 59 16.70 -7.64 -18.37
N VAL A 60 17.93 -7.62 -18.89
CA VAL A 60 18.90 -8.73 -18.74
C VAL A 60 19.31 -8.88 -17.28
N GLN A 61 19.56 -7.77 -16.58
CA GLN A 61 19.85 -7.78 -15.16
C GLN A 61 18.63 -8.29 -14.37
N LEU A 62 17.45 -7.73 -14.61
CA LEU A 62 16.21 -8.15 -13.93
C LEU A 62 15.99 -9.66 -14.04
N GLU A 63 16.10 -10.22 -15.24
CA GLU A 63 15.96 -11.66 -15.47
C GLU A 63 17.02 -12.47 -14.71
N ARG A 64 18.29 -12.06 -14.76
CA ARG A 64 19.38 -12.73 -14.03
C ARG A 64 19.12 -12.75 -12.52
N GLU A 65 18.76 -11.62 -11.93
CA GLU A 65 18.55 -11.51 -10.49
C GLU A 65 17.32 -12.32 -10.06
N VAL A 66 16.19 -12.17 -10.76
CA VAL A 66 14.94 -12.92 -10.47
C VAL A 66 15.17 -14.43 -10.59
N LYS A 67 15.86 -14.89 -11.64
CA LYS A 67 16.17 -16.31 -11.84
C LYS A 67 16.95 -16.92 -10.67
N SER A 68 17.85 -16.15 -10.07
CA SER A 68 18.63 -16.57 -8.90
C SER A 68 17.82 -16.62 -7.59
N ALA A 69 16.70 -15.89 -7.52
CA ALA A 69 15.90 -15.77 -6.31
C ALA A 69 15.02 -17.01 -6.05
N THR A 70 14.61 -17.19 -4.80
CA THR A 70 13.51 -18.07 -4.38
C THR A 70 12.21 -17.28 -4.28
N LEU A 71 12.29 -16.07 -3.71
CA LEU A 71 11.19 -15.13 -3.54
C LEU A 71 11.66 -13.73 -3.96
N VAL A 72 10.79 -13.00 -4.67
CA VAL A 72 11.04 -11.61 -5.05
C VAL A 72 10.08 -10.71 -4.28
N ILE A 73 10.60 -9.67 -3.62
CA ILE A 73 9.80 -8.64 -2.95
C ILE A 73 10.05 -7.32 -3.66
N SER A 74 9.02 -6.78 -4.31
CA SER A 74 9.12 -5.51 -5.04
C SER A 74 8.64 -4.35 -4.18
N MET A 75 9.59 -3.52 -3.76
CA MET A 75 9.41 -2.25 -3.07
C MET A 75 9.61 -1.05 -4.01
N LEU A 76 9.63 -1.30 -5.32
CA LEU A 76 9.71 -0.29 -6.38
C LEU A 76 8.40 0.53 -6.48
N PRO A 77 8.40 1.68 -7.17
CA PRO A 77 7.17 2.36 -7.55
C PRO A 77 6.19 1.43 -8.29
N ALA A 78 4.89 1.52 -7.98
CA ALA A 78 3.87 0.56 -8.42
C ALA A 78 3.81 0.32 -9.94
N ARG A 79 4.15 1.33 -10.75
CA ARG A 79 4.22 1.22 -12.22
C ARG A 79 5.19 0.16 -12.74
N PHE A 80 6.19 -0.24 -11.93
CA PHE A 80 7.20 -1.22 -12.31
C PHE A 80 6.83 -2.66 -11.92
N HIS A 81 5.84 -2.85 -11.05
CA HIS A 81 5.44 -4.19 -10.59
C HIS A 81 5.01 -5.12 -11.72
N PRO A 82 4.28 -4.68 -12.77
CA PRO A 82 3.93 -5.56 -13.89
C PRO A 82 5.17 -6.13 -14.61
N GLU A 83 6.25 -5.36 -14.72
CA GLU A 83 7.48 -5.83 -15.36
C GLU A 83 8.17 -6.92 -14.52
N VAL A 84 8.31 -6.67 -13.21
CA VAL A 84 8.84 -7.65 -12.26
C VAL A 84 7.99 -8.92 -12.25
N ALA A 85 6.65 -8.78 -12.24
CA ALA A 85 5.69 -9.88 -12.24
C ALA A 85 5.82 -10.76 -13.49
N ARG A 86 5.98 -10.17 -14.69
CA ARG A 86 6.20 -10.94 -15.93
C ARG A 86 7.47 -11.79 -15.85
N VAL A 87 8.57 -11.22 -15.34
CA VAL A 87 9.84 -11.96 -15.21
C VAL A 87 9.73 -13.04 -14.13
N CYS A 88 9.07 -12.75 -13.00
CA CYS A 88 8.80 -13.76 -11.98
C CYS A 88 7.97 -14.93 -12.54
N LEU A 89 6.95 -14.62 -13.35
CA LEU A 89 6.10 -15.64 -13.98
C LEU A 89 6.86 -16.48 -15.01
N LYS A 90 7.77 -15.87 -15.78
CA LYS A 90 8.66 -16.53 -16.74
C LYS A 90 9.62 -17.49 -16.02
N GLU A 91 10.30 -16.99 -15.00
CA GLU A 91 11.33 -17.71 -14.22
C GLU A 91 10.75 -18.59 -13.10
N ARG A 92 9.42 -18.68 -13.01
CA ARG A 92 8.67 -19.47 -12.01
C ARG A 92 9.04 -19.11 -10.57
N LYS A 93 9.06 -17.82 -10.26
CA LYS A 93 9.34 -17.26 -8.93
C LYS A 93 8.08 -16.67 -8.33
N SER A 94 7.92 -16.82 -7.01
CA SER A 94 6.86 -16.12 -6.28
C SER A 94 7.25 -14.66 -6.06
N MET A 95 6.25 -13.78 -5.97
CA MET A 95 6.43 -12.34 -5.85
C MET A 95 5.55 -11.79 -4.73
N MET A 96 6.06 -10.80 -3.99
CA MET A 96 5.30 -10.02 -3.02
C MET A 96 5.46 -8.52 -3.27
N THR A 97 4.43 -7.73 -2.94
CA THR A 97 4.51 -6.26 -2.94
C THR A 97 3.49 -5.63 -1.99
N ALA A 98 3.84 -4.48 -1.41
CA ALA A 98 2.96 -3.68 -0.56
C ALA A 98 2.04 -2.72 -1.35
N SER A 99 1.93 -2.89 -2.67
CA SER A 99 1.13 -2.03 -3.55
C SER A 99 -0.17 -2.70 -3.99
N TYR A 100 -1.16 -1.87 -4.37
CA TYR A 100 -2.38 -2.32 -5.04
C TYR A 100 -2.11 -3.27 -6.20
N GLU A 101 -2.97 -4.28 -6.37
CA GLU A 101 -2.95 -5.14 -7.56
C GLU A 101 -3.31 -4.32 -8.80
N SER A 102 -2.49 -4.42 -9.86
CA SER A 102 -2.77 -3.77 -11.13
C SER A 102 -3.57 -4.69 -12.06
N PRO A 103 -4.33 -4.15 -13.03
CA PRO A 103 -5.04 -4.96 -14.02
C PRO A 103 -4.13 -5.93 -14.78
N GLU A 104 -2.89 -5.52 -15.07
CA GLU A 104 -1.90 -6.36 -15.75
C GLU A 104 -1.45 -7.54 -14.88
N ILE A 105 -1.27 -7.34 -13.56
CA ILE A 105 -0.95 -8.43 -12.63
C ILE A 105 -2.15 -9.37 -12.48
N ARG A 106 -3.37 -8.83 -12.34
CA ARG A 106 -4.61 -9.62 -12.26
C ARG A 106 -4.77 -10.54 -13.48
N GLN A 107 -4.43 -10.07 -14.69
CA GLN A 107 -4.48 -10.89 -15.91
C GLN A 107 -3.58 -12.13 -15.85
N MET A 108 -2.54 -12.13 -15.02
CA MET A 108 -1.62 -13.26 -14.84
C MET A 108 -2.16 -14.33 -13.88
N GLU A 109 -3.26 -14.09 -13.16
CA GLU A 109 -3.78 -14.96 -12.09
C GLU A 109 -3.84 -16.45 -12.50
N LYS A 110 -4.45 -16.75 -13.66
CA LYS A 110 -4.63 -18.13 -14.12
C LYS A 110 -3.29 -18.82 -14.35
N GLU A 111 -2.30 -18.11 -14.89
CA GLU A 111 -0.97 -18.68 -15.13
C GLU A 111 -0.17 -18.85 -13.85
N VAL A 112 -0.28 -17.90 -12.91
CA VAL A 112 0.31 -17.96 -11.58
C VAL A 112 -0.21 -19.19 -10.84
N GLN A 113 -1.54 -19.39 -10.81
CA GLN A 113 -2.19 -20.56 -10.21
C GLN A 113 -1.76 -21.86 -10.89
N LYS A 114 -1.79 -21.92 -12.22
CA LYS A 114 -1.38 -23.11 -12.98
C LYS A 114 0.07 -23.53 -12.70
N LYS A 115 0.95 -22.56 -12.43
CA LYS A 115 2.37 -22.81 -12.10
C LYS A 115 2.62 -23.04 -10.60
N GLY A 116 1.59 -22.97 -9.75
CA GLY A 116 1.72 -23.12 -8.30
C GLY A 116 2.54 -22.00 -7.65
N LEU A 117 2.50 -20.78 -8.22
CA LEU A 117 3.21 -19.62 -7.71
C LEU A 117 2.32 -18.77 -6.80
N LEU A 118 2.95 -18.01 -5.90
CA LEU A 118 2.27 -17.01 -5.08
C LEU A 118 2.65 -15.61 -5.54
N PHE A 119 1.66 -14.85 -6.04
CA PHE A 119 1.79 -13.41 -6.26
C PHE A 119 0.92 -12.71 -5.21
N LEU A 120 1.55 -12.16 -4.19
CA LEU A 120 0.86 -11.50 -3.08
C LEU A 120 1.05 -9.99 -3.15
N ASN A 121 -0.02 -9.31 -3.51
CA ASN A 121 -0.11 -7.85 -3.51
C ASN A 121 -0.71 -7.36 -2.18
N GLU A 122 -0.81 -6.03 -2.03
CA GLU A 122 -1.62 -5.42 -0.96
C GLU A 122 -1.21 -5.85 0.45
N ILE A 123 0.11 -5.99 0.72
CA ILE A 123 0.65 -6.41 2.03
C ILE A 123 1.38 -5.29 2.80
N GLY A 124 0.83 -4.07 2.76
CA GLY A 124 1.34 -2.90 3.46
C GLY A 124 0.44 -2.46 4.64
N LEU A 125 0.30 -1.14 4.80
CA LEU A 125 -0.64 -0.53 5.75
C LEU A 125 -2.02 -0.33 5.11
N ASP A 126 -2.06 0.48 4.05
CA ASP A 126 -3.22 0.76 3.19
C ASP A 126 -2.70 0.84 1.75
N PRO A 127 -2.78 -0.26 0.97
CA PRO A 127 -3.49 -1.50 1.26
C PRO A 127 -2.66 -2.56 2.05
N GLY A 128 -3.29 -3.24 3.01
CA GLY A 128 -2.76 -4.39 3.75
C GLY A 128 -3.39 -4.60 5.12
N ILE A 129 -2.83 -4.00 6.17
CA ILE A 129 -3.37 -4.10 7.54
C ILE A 129 -4.84 -3.65 7.58
N ASP A 130 -5.21 -2.65 6.79
CA ASP A 130 -6.60 -2.22 6.66
C ASP A 130 -7.51 -3.35 6.13
N HIS A 131 -7.04 -4.18 5.20
CA HIS A 131 -7.78 -5.35 4.69
C HIS A 131 -7.92 -6.42 5.76
N MET A 132 -6.82 -6.74 6.44
CA MET A 132 -6.80 -7.78 7.48
C MET A 132 -7.71 -7.42 8.65
N SER A 133 -7.61 -6.19 9.16
CA SER A 133 -8.43 -5.70 10.27
C SER A 133 -9.90 -5.58 9.88
N ALA A 134 -10.21 -5.07 8.68
CA ALA A 134 -11.58 -5.01 8.17
C ALA A 134 -12.19 -6.41 8.10
N MET A 135 -11.52 -7.36 7.43
CA MET A 135 -12.05 -8.72 7.26
C MET A 135 -12.20 -9.45 8.59
N GLN A 136 -11.28 -9.27 9.53
CA GLN A 136 -11.42 -9.85 10.87
C GLN A 136 -12.70 -9.40 11.57
N VAL A 137 -13.01 -8.10 11.54
CA VAL A 137 -14.21 -7.54 12.16
C VAL A 137 -15.47 -7.98 11.42
N ILE A 138 -15.44 -7.93 10.08
CA ILE A 138 -16.57 -8.33 9.22
C ILE A 138 -16.94 -9.79 9.44
N GLU A 139 -15.95 -10.69 9.43
CA GLU A 139 -16.19 -12.12 9.62
C GLU A 139 -16.65 -12.44 11.04
N ARG A 140 -16.13 -11.76 12.07
CA ARG A 140 -16.63 -11.91 13.44
C ARG A 140 -18.12 -11.60 13.52
N ILE A 141 -18.56 -10.45 13.00
CA ILE A 141 -19.96 -10.02 13.00
C ILE A 141 -20.84 -11.06 12.29
N ARG A 142 -20.39 -11.56 11.13
CA ARG A 142 -21.12 -12.59 10.37
C ARG A 142 -21.22 -13.92 11.12
N ASN A 143 -20.13 -14.37 11.73
CA ASN A 143 -20.07 -15.64 12.47
C ASN A 143 -20.94 -15.61 13.74
N GLU A 144 -21.15 -14.43 14.32
CA GLU A 144 -22.08 -14.21 15.43
C GLU A 144 -23.55 -14.10 14.97
N GLY A 145 -23.84 -14.21 13.66
CA GLY A 145 -25.19 -14.12 13.10
C GLY A 145 -25.72 -12.69 12.99
N HIS A 146 -24.86 -11.67 13.13
CA HIS A 146 -25.22 -10.27 13.03
C HIS A 146 -25.11 -9.76 11.58
N SER A 147 -25.85 -8.69 11.28
CA SER A 147 -25.84 -8.04 9.97
C SER A 147 -25.05 -6.73 10.03
N LEU A 148 -24.20 -6.48 9.03
CA LEU A 148 -23.49 -5.21 8.90
C LEU A 148 -24.42 -4.11 8.38
N THR A 149 -24.47 -2.99 9.11
CA THR A 149 -25.24 -1.79 8.73
C THR A 149 -24.37 -0.69 8.14
N GLY A 150 -23.04 -0.78 8.27
CA GLY A 150 -22.10 0.18 7.70
C GLY A 150 -20.67 -0.35 7.76
N PHE A 151 -19.86 0.11 6.81
CA PHE A 151 -18.42 -0.06 6.79
C PHE A 151 -17.79 1.31 6.52
N GLU A 152 -17.06 1.82 7.50
CA GLU A 152 -16.31 3.06 7.39
C GLU A 152 -14.87 2.79 7.85
N SER A 153 -13.89 3.13 7.02
CA SER A 153 -12.48 2.88 7.33
C SER A 153 -11.64 4.09 6.96
N PHE A 154 -10.94 4.61 7.96
CA PHE A 154 -10.08 5.77 7.79
C PHE A 154 -8.66 5.45 8.24
N THR A 155 -7.68 5.97 7.50
CA THR A 155 -6.25 5.80 7.82
C THR A 155 -5.49 7.08 7.53
N GLY A 156 -4.44 7.35 8.31
CA GLY A 156 -3.55 8.48 8.08
C GLY A 156 -2.17 8.23 8.67
N GLY A 157 -1.12 8.34 7.86
CA GLY A 157 0.25 8.45 8.34
C GLY A 157 0.54 9.91 8.69
N LEU A 158 0.60 10.23 9.98
CA LEU A 158 0.70 11.60 10.48
C LEU A 158 1.94 11.78 11.35
N VAL A 159 2.27 13.05 11.62
CA VAL A 159 3.38 13.39 12.52
C VAL A 159 2.98 13.15 13.97
N ALA A 160 3.93 12.65 14.77
CA ALA A 160 3.78 12.62 16.21
C ALA A 160 3.71 14.06 16.77
N PRO A 161 3.00 14.32 17.89
CA PRO A 161 2.83 15.67 18.43
C PRO A 161 4.13 16.44 18.64
N GLU A 162 5.18 15.79 19.11
CA GLU A 162 6.51 16.36 19.33
C GLU A 162 7.23 16.77 18.03
N SER A 163 6.79 16.23 16.89
CA SER A 163 7.32 16.53 15.55
C SER A 163 6.41 17.46 14.75
N ASP A 164 5.29 17.91 15.32
CA ASP A 164 4.33 18.77 14.66
C ASP A 164 4.72 20.25 14.80
N ASN A 165 5.50 20.72 13.83
CA ASN A 165 6.17 22.02 13.88
C ASN A 165 6.03 22.82 12.57
N ASN A 166 5.00 22.54 11.77
CA ASN A 166 4.76 23.27 10.53
C ASN A 166 3.25 23.51 10.29
N PRO A 167 2.88 24.50 9.47
CA PRO A 167 1.47 24.89 9.27
C PRO A 167 0.57 23.81 8.66
N TRP A 168 1.15 22.77 8.05
CA TRP A 168 0.40 21.69 7.41
C TRP A 168 0.08 20.55 8.37
N HIS A 169 0.71 20.54 9.55
CA HIS A 169 0.62 19.43 10.49
C HIS A 169 0.93 18.07 9.83
N TYR A 170 1.86 18.08 8.87
CA TYR A 170 2.18 16.94 8.01
C TYR A 170 3.65 16.95 7.57
N LYS A 171 4.22 15.77 7.38
CA LYS A 171 5.56 15.53 6.80
C LYS A 171 5.49 14.31 5.89
N PHE A 172 6.23 14.33 4.78
CA PHE A 172 6.27 13.18 3.88
C PHE A 172 7.11 12.05 4.50
N THR A 173 6.48 10.91 4.78
CA THR A 173 7.11 9.71 5.35
C THR A 173 7.19 8.55 4.35
N TRP A 174 6.64 8.75 3.16
CA TRP A 174 6.58 7.80 2.04
C TRP A 174 6.52 8.60 0.73
N ASN A 175 6.34 7.93 -0.41
CA ASN A 175 6.38 8.54 -1.74
C ASN A 175 5.48 9.81 -1.84
N PRO A 176 6.06 11.02 -1.95
CA PRO A 176 5.31 12.28 -1.94
C PRO A 176 4.29 12.40 -3.08
N THR A 177 4.59 11.82 -4.24
CA THR A 177 3.69 11.85 -5.40
C THR A 177 2.32 11.24 -5.09
N ASN A 178 2.28 10.20 -4.24
CA ASN A 178 1.02 9.57 -3.85
C ASN A 178 0.16 10.47 -2.96
N VAL A 179 0.78 11.33 -2.15
CA VAL A 179 0.09 12.31 -1.31
C VAL A 179 -0.39 13.48 -2.18
N VAL A 180 0.46 13.97 -3.10
CA VAL A 180 0.12 15.09 -3.99
C VAL A 180 -1.02 14.73 -4.93
N LEU A 181 -1.03 13.51 -5.46
CA LEU A 181 -2.08 13.01 -6.36
C LEU A 181 -3.21 12.28 -5.62
N ALA A 182 -3.33 12.49 -4.30
CA ALA A 182 -4.39 11.88 -3.51
C ALA A 182 -5.77 12.34 -4.03
N GLY A 183 -6.57 11.40 -4.52
CA GLY A 183 -7.86 11.71 -5.14
C GLY A 183 -7.83 11.97 -6.66
N TRP A 184 -6.69 12.18 -7.31
CA TRP A 184 -6.61 12.34 -8.78
C TRP A 184 -6.46 10.98 -9.51
N PRO A 185 -6.93 10.78 -10.76
CA PRO A 185 -7.75 11.67 -11.60
C PRO A 185 -9.26 11.48 -11.42
N GLY A 186 -9.67 10.45 -10.67
CA GLY A 186 -11.07 10.06 -10.56
C GLY A 186 -11.80 10.81 -9.45
N PRO A 187 -13.14 10.83 -9.49
CA PRO A 187 -13.91 11.21 -8.31
C PRO A 187 -13.64 10.32 -7.10
N ALA A 188 -14.00 10.82 -5.92
CA ALA A 188 -14.31 9.94 -4.80
C ALA A 188 -15.71 9.32 -5.00
N GLN A 189 -15.84 8.00 -4.89
CA GLN A 189 -17.09 7.24 -5.00
C GLN A 189 -17.29 6.30 -3.81
N PHE A 190 -18.49 6.31 -3.25
CA PHE A 190 -18.85 5.52 -2.06
C PHE A 190 -20.36 5.36 -1.93
N ILE A 191 -20.80 4.49 -1.01
CA ILE A 191 -22.22 4.37 -0.65
C ILE A 191 -22.40 4.99 0.74
N GLN A 192 -23.42 5.84 0.90
CA GLN A 192 -23.81 6.36 2.20
C GLN A 192 -25.33 6.36 2.32
N CYS A 193 -25.85 5.71 3.36
CA CYS A 193 -27.29 5.57 3.62
C CYS A 193 -28.07 5.05 2.40
N GLY A 194 -27.57 3.99 1.76
CA GLY A 194 -28.16 3.31 0.61
C GLY A 194 -28.03 4.06 -0.71
N LYS A 195 -27.32 5.19 -0.76
CA LYS A 195 -27.17 6.01 -1.96
C LYS A 195 -25.72 6.07 -2.40
N ILE A 196 -25.49 5.89 -3.70
CA ILE A 196 -24.19 6.16 -4.31
C ILE A 196 -23.91 7.66 -4.23
N LYS A 197 -22.72 8.01 -3.76
CA LYS A 197 -22.19 9.36 -3.66
C LYS A 197 -20.99 9.51 -4.59
N TYR A 198 -20.85 10.71 -5.13
CA TYR A 198 -19.77 11.10 -6.02
C TYR A 198 -19.26 12.47 -5.59
N ILE A 199 -17.95 12.60 -5.39
CA ILE A 199 -17.30 13.88 -5.11
C ILE A 199 -16.24 14.11 -6.19
N PRO A 200 -16.40 15.11 -7.08
CA PRO A 200 -15.36 15.44 -8.06
C PRO A 200 -14.10 15.90 -7.35
N TYR A 201 -12.93 15.64 -7.95
CA TYR A 201 -11.62 15.98 -7.37
C TYR A 201 -11.53 17.45 -6.91
N SER A 202 -12.04 18.38 -7.72
CA SER A 202 -12.08 19.83 -7.43
C SER A 202 -12.91 20.22 -6.20
N ARG A 203 -13.65 19.28 -5.59
CA ARG A 203 -14.41 19.49 -4.35
C ARG A 203 -14.00 18.54 -3.23
N LEU A 204 -13.02 17.66 -3.47
CA LEU A 204 -12.66 16.59 -2.55
C LEU A 204 -12.26 17.12 -1.18
N PHE A 205 -11.31 18.05 -1.17
CA PHE A 205 -10.75 18.62 0.07
C PHE A 205 -11.67 19.65 0.75
N ARG A 206 -12.79 19.99 0.12
CA ARG A 206 -13.87 20.79 0.72
C ARG A 206 -14.95 19.93 1.39
N ARG A 207 -15.02 18.65 1.01
CA ARG A 207 -16.00 17.68 1.52
C ARG A 207 -15.28 16.76 2.51
N ILE A 208 -15.12 17.27 3.72
CA ILE A 208 -14.48 16.57 4.83
C ILE A 208 -15.48 16.24 5.93
N GLU A 209 -15.16 15.22 6.70
CA GLU A 209 -15.82 14.87 7.96
C GLU A 209 -14.87 15.14 9.11
N TYR A 210 -15.40 15.61 10.24
CA TYR A 210 -14.61 15.75 11.45
C TYR A 210 -14.79 14.53 12.33
N MET A 211 -13.69 14.06 12.92
CA MET A 211 -13.67 12.94 13.85
C MET A 211 -12.84 13.31 15.07
N ASP A 212 -13.36 13.03 16.25
CA ASP A 212 -12.59 13.10 17.49
C ASP A 212 -12.15 11.69 17.86
N ILE A 213 -10.84 11.48 17.93
CA ILE A 213 -10.24 10.19 18.31
C ILE A 213 -9.78 10.31 19.75
N GLU A 214 -10.29 9.43 20.60
CA GLU A 214 -9.97 9.39 22.02
C GLU A 214 -8.44 9.31 22.23
N GLY A 215 -7.91 10.20 23.07
CA GLY A 215 -6.47 10.31 23.34
C GLY A 215 -5.65 11.02 22.25
N PHE A 216 -6.18 11.22 21.04
CA PHE A 216 -5.45 11.83 19.91
C PHE A 216 -6.04 13.15 19.41
N GLY A 217 -7.24 13.51 19.87
CA GLY A 217 -7.92 14.77 19.57
C GLY A 217 -8.61 14.78 18.21
N LYS A 218 -8.75 15.97 17.63
CA LYS A 218 -9.56 16.18 16.43
C LYS A 218 -8.79 15.89 15.14
N PHE A 219 -9.50 15.32 14.18
CA PHE A 219 -9.05 15.01 12.83
C PHE A 219 -10.09 15.46 11.80
N GLU A 220 -9.62 15.63 10.57
CA GLU A 220 -10.45 15.74 9.38
C GLU A 220 -10.22 14.52 8.49
N GLY A 221 -11.30 14.01 7.90
CA GLY A 221 -11.28 12.90 6.97
C GLY A 221 -11.84 13.32 5.62
N TYR A 222 -11.09 13.10 4.53
CA TYR A 222 -11.61 13.23 3.17
C TYR A 222 -11.74 11.86 2.53
N ALA A 223 -12.68 11.72 1.58
CA ALA A 223 -12.96 10.46 0.91
C ALA A 223 -11.76 9.95 0.09
N ASN A 224 -11.49 8.65 0.13
CA ASN A 224 -10.58 8.02 -0.81
C ASN A 224 -11.24 7.88 -2.19
N ARG A 225 -10.45 7.53 -3.22
CA ARG A 225 -10.91 7.46 -4.63
C ARG A 225 -12.14 6.58 -4.81
N ASP A 226 -12.04 5.27 -4.65
CA ASP A 226 -13.17 4.39 -4.96
C ASP A 226 -13.35 3.36 -3.85
N SER A 227 -14.38 3.59 -3.04
CA SER A 227 -14.80 2.68 -1.98
C SER A 227 -15.67 1.54 -2.53
N LEU A 228 -16.26 1.68 -3.72
CA LEU A 228 -17.17 0.69 -4.30
C LEU A 228 -16.45 -0.62 -4.63
N LYS A 229 -15.15 -0.55 -4.96
CA LYS A 229 -14.30 -1.73 -5.20
C LYS A 229 -14.25 -2.69 -4.00
N TYR A 230 -14.47 -2.18 -2.79
CA TYR A 230 -14.44 -2.99 -1.57
C TYR A 230 -15.74 -3.76 -1.34
N ILE A 231 -16.81 -3.44 -2.07
CA ILE A 231 -18.09 -4.16 -1.97
C ILE A 231 -17.89 -5.63 -2.35
N GLU A 232 -17.25 -5.89 -3.48
CA GLU A 232 -16.97 -7.26 -3.91
C GLU A 232 -15.85 -7.88 -3.08
N LYS A 233 -14.74 -7.15 -2.87
CA LYS A 233 -13.58 -7.65 -2.11
C LYS A 233 -13.96 -8.13 -0.69
N TYR A 234 -14.87 -7.43 -0.01
CA TYR A 234 -15.27 -7.73 1.37
C TYR A 234 -16.68 -8.30 1.49
N ASN A 235 -17.37 -8.57 0.38
CA ASN A 235 -18.73 -9.10 0.35
C ASN A 235 -19.77 -8.20 1.05
N LEU A 236 -19.77 -6.90 0.75
CA LEU A 236 -20.59 -5.85 1.39
C LEU A 236 -21.82 -5.42 0.56
N GLN A 237 -22.33 -6.25 -0.36
CA GLN A 237 -23.36 -5.89 -1.35
C GLN A 237 -24.67 -5.35 -0.74
N ARG A 238 -24.98 -5.72 0.51
CA ARG A 238 -26.19 -5.30 1.22
C ARG A 238 -25.95 -4.24 2.29
N VAL A 239 -24.70 -3.78 2.44
CA VAL A 239 -24.35 -2.82 3.48
C VAL A 239 -24.69 -1.41 2.97
N PRO A 240 -25.54 -0.65 3.67
CA PRO A 240 -26.05 0.62 3.17
C PRO A 240 -25.01 1.76 3.24
N THR A 241 -23.89 1.59 3.94
CA THR A 241 -22.79 2.55 3.94
C THR A 241 -21.47 1.81 3.74
N VAL A 242 -20.70 2.20 2.72
CA VAL A 242 -19.36 1.68 2.43
C VAL A 242 -18.49 2.87 2.06
N TYR A 243 -17.66 3.29 3.00
CA TYR A 243 -16.87 4.51 2.92
C TYR A 243 -15.42 4.26 3.36
N ARG A 244 -14.47 4.73 2.56
CA ARG A 244 -13.07 4.78 2.97
C ARG A 244 -12.57 6.21 2.87
N GLY A 245 -11.77 6.64 3.83
CA GLY A 245 -11.22 7.98 3.86
C GLY A 245 -9.78 8.05 4.36
N THR A 246 -9.19 9.21 4.20
CA THR A 246 -7.86 9.53 4.69
C THR A 246 -7.95 10.55 5.82
N LEU A 247 -7.29 10.28 6.95
CA LEU A 247 -7.21 11.19 8.09
C LEU A 247 -6.08 12.20 7.93
N ARG A 248 -6.36 13.43 8.32
CA ARG A 248 -5.40 14.53 8.47
C ARG A 248 -5.70 15.33 9.73
N ARG A 249 -4.73 16.14 10.15
CA ARG A 249 -4.96 17.15 11.17
C ARG A 249 -5.78 18.32 10.60
N PRO A 250 -6.65 18.94 11.40
CA PRO A 250 -7.48 20.04 10.95
C PRO A 250 -6.67 21.14 10.24
N GLY A 251 -7.16 21.58 9.09
CA GLY A 251 -6.55 22.66 8.29
C GLY A 251 -5.76 22.17 7.08
N PHE A 252 -5.32 20.91 7.05
CA PHE A 252 -4.58 20.34 5.92
C PHE A 252 -5.39 20.42 4.62
N SER A 253 -6.63 19.95 4.63
CA SER A 253 -7.51 19.84 3.47
C SER A 253 -7.91 21.22 2.96
N LYS A 254 -8.16 22.17 3.86
CA LYS A 254 -8.41 23.57 3.48
C LYS A 254 -7.21 24.17 2.75
N ALA A 255 -5.99 23.91 3.22
CA ALA A 255 -4.78 24.38 2.57
C ALA A 255 -4.52 23.64 1.24
N TRP A 256 -4.80 22.33 1.19
CA TRP A 256 -4.61 21.51 0.00
C TRP A 256 -5.60 21.87 -1.12
N ASP A 257 -6.83 22.23 -0.77
CA ASP A 257 -7.84 22.68 -1.73
C ASP A 257 -7.33 23.86 -2.56
N ILE A 258 -6.57 24.79 -1.97
CA ILE A 258 -5.98 25.92 -2.71
C ILE A 258 -5.13 25.43 -3.89
N PHE A 259 -4.28 24.43 -3.69
CA PHE A 259 -3.47 23.86 -4.78
C PHE A 259 -4.30 23.13 -5.84
N VAL A 260 -5.45 22.58 -5.46
CA VAL A 260 -6.36 21.94 -6.41
C VAL A 260 -7.10 22.97 -7.27
N GLN A 261 -7.33 24.18 -6.75
CA GLN A 261 -8.00 25.25 -7.47
C GLN A 261 -7.06 26.08 -8.38
N LEU A 262 -5.75 26.08 -8.13
CA LEU A 262 -4.74 26.76 -8.95
C LEU A 262 -4.45 25.99 -10.25
#